data_AF-A0A399YD10-F1
#
_entry.id   AF-A0A399YD10-F1
#
_cell.length_a   1.000
_cell.length_b   1.000
_cell.length_c   1.000
_cell.angle_alpha   90.00
_cell.angle_beta   90.00
_cell.angle_gamma   90.00
#
_symmetry.space_group_name_H-M   'P 1'
#
loop_
_entity.id
_entity.type
_entity.pdbx_description
1 polymer ?
#
loop_
_entity_poly.entity_id
_entity_poly.type
_entity_poly.pdbx_seq_one_letter_code
_entity_poly.pdbx_strand_id
1 'polypeptide(L)'
;MSTPGGAHVAPEPNGPVDDTGRPRHAEQIHGAHDTYDKGEVASIGALVADVSADLSTLMRQEVALAKAEAKQSAAQAGKGAGLLVGAGAGAWFVLLFLSLALWWALGSVMDRGWAAVVVAVVWAVVAAVLGVMGRAQLQKVKGLPHTVETAKQVPDALKGNEEQS
;
A
#
# COMPACT_ATOMS: atom_id res chain seq x y z
N MET A 1 -16.87 110.33 31.08
CA MET A 1 -15.91 110.87 30.10
C MET A 1 -14.54 110.30 30.42
N SER A 2 -13.78 109.94 29.39
CA SER A 2 -12.41 109.36 29.37
C SER A 2 -12.29 107.83 29.28
N THR A 3 -11.81 107.42 28.11
CA THR A 3 -11.29 106.13 27.60
C THR A 3 -10.07 105.62 28.37
N PRO A 4 -9.74 104.32 28.30
CA PRO A 4 -8.65 103.82 27.40
C PRO A 4 -8.99 102.43 26.84
N GLY A 5 -8.30 101.76 25.92
CA GLY A 5 -7.00 101.87 25.28
C GLY A 5 -6.78 100.53 24.58
N GLY A 6 -6.32 100.54 23.33
CA GLY A 6 -6.13 99.32 22.53
C GLY A 6 -4.93 98.48 22.99
N ALA A 7 -5.01 97.16 22.80
CA ALA A 7 -3.85 96.26 22.87
C ALA A 7 -3.94 95.16 21.80
N HIS A 8 -2.79 94.97 21.16
CA HIS A 8 -2.37 94.04 20.11
C HIS A 8 -2.97 92.63 20.11
N VAL A 9 -3.31 92.17 18.89
CA VAL A 9 -3.64 90.79 18.53
C VAL A 9 -2.35 90.04 18.17
N ALA A 10 -2.11 88.88 18.78
CA ALA A 10 -1.14 87.87 18.34
C ALA A 10 -1.87 86.73 17.60
N PRO A 11 -1.27 86.09 16.59
CA PRO A 11 -1.95 85.04 15.83
C PRO A 11 -1.94 83.71 16.61
N GLU A 12 -3.12 83.17 16.90
CA GLU A 12 -3.29 81.83 17.46
C GLU A 12 -3.08 80.74 16.38
N PRO A 13 -2.39 79.63 16.70
CA PRO A 13 -2.34 78.45 15.85
C PRO A 13 -3.62 77.63 16.02
N ASN A 14 -4.46 77.62 14.97
CA ASN A 14 -5.72 76.88 14.93
C ASN A 14 -5.50 75.36 14.82
N GLY A 15 -5.63 74.64 15.94
CA GLY A 15 -5.82 73.18 15.98
C GLY A 15 -7.18 72.82 16.59
N PRO A 16 -7.83 71.72 16.17
CA PRO A 16 -9.15 71.36 16.67
C PRO A 16 -9.08 70.83 18.11
N VAL A 17 -9.60 71.62 19.05
CA VAL A 17 -9.66 71.38 20.50
C VAL A 17 -10.88 70.50 20.85
N ASP A 18 -10.77 69.62 21.86
CA ASP A 18 -11.96 68.88 22.38
C ASP A 18 -12.74 69.70 23.42
N ASP A 19 -13.92 69.21 23.84
CA ASP A 19 -14.87 69.85 24.77
C ASP A 19 -14.29 70.22 26.16
N THR A 20 -13.05 69.83 26.46
CA THR A 20 -12.31 70.13 27.70
C THR A 20 -11.09 71.03 27.52
N GLY A 21 -10.86 71.58 26.32
CA GLY A 21 -9.84 72.62 26.10
C GLY A 21 -8.40 72.11 25.95
N ARG A 22 -8.17 70.80 25.80
CA ARG A 22 -6.82 70.23 25.69
C ARG A 22 -6.45 69.88 24.24
N PRO A 23 -5.17 70.03 23.84
CA PRO A 23 -4.71 69.53 22.55
C PRO A 23 -4.85 68.01 22.51
N ARG A 24 -5.61 67.48 21.55
CA ARG A 24 -5.73 66.04 21.33
C ARG A 24 -4.36 65.50 20.90
N HIS A 25 -3.72 64.73 21.78
CA HIS A 25 -2.64 63.87 21.35
C HIS A 25 -3.23 62.86 20.37
N ALA A 26 -2.81 62.93 19.10
CA ALA A 26 -3.17 61.95 18.10
C ALA A 26 -2.87 60.57 18.67
N GLU A 27 -3.93 59.76 18.78
CA GLU A 27 -3.88 58.38 19.20
C GLU A 27 -2.82 57.67 18.37
N GLN A 28 -1.71 57.31 19.03
CA GLN A 28 -0.67 56.52 18.41
C GLN A 28 -1.27 55.12 18.28
N ILE A 29 -1.82 54.80 17.10
CA ILE A 29 -2.20 53.44 16.76
C ILE A 29 -0.90 52.63 16.69
N HIS A 30 -0.51 52.12 17.85
CA HIS A 30 0.62 51.24 18.04
C HIS A 30 0.13 49.82 17.80
N GLY A 31 0.50 49.23 16.66
CA GLY A 31 0.39 47.77 16.46
C GLY A 31 -0.35 47.25 15.23
N ALA A 32 -0.60 48.05 14.19
CA ALA A 32 -1.25 47.55 12.97
C ALA A 32 -0.27 47.07 11.85
N HIS A 33 1.04 47.18 12.03
CA HIS A 33 2.01 46.91 10.95
C HIS A 33 2.96 45.72 11.18
N ASP A 34 3.01 45.13 12.38
CA ASP A 34 3.91 43.99 12.67
C ASP A 34 3.21 42.61 12.65
N THR A 35 1.90 42.58 12.38
CA THR A 35 1.10 41.34 12.38
C THR A 35 0.96 40.71 11.00
N TYR A 36 1.18 41.46 9.91
CA TYR A 36 1.11 40.92 8.55
C TYR A 36 2.29 39.98 8.26
N ASP A 37 3.51 40.39 8.60
CA ASP A 37 4.72 39.61 8.30
C ASP A 37 4.83 38.32 9.13
N LYS A 38 4.23 38.29 10.33
CA LYS A 38 4.20 37.12 11.22
C LYS A 38 2.98 36.21 11.00
N GLY A 39 1.86 36.77 10.54
CA GLY A 39 0.63 36.04 10.22
C GLY A 39 0.70 35.32 8.88
N GLU A 40 1.40 35.88 7.89
CA GLU A 40 1.53 35.30 6.55
C GLU A 40 2.47 34.08 6.54
N VAL A 41 3.64 34.17 7.20
CA VAL A 41 4.53 33.01 7.40
C VAL A 41 3.91 31.91 8.28
N ALA A 42 3.12 32.28 9.30
CA ALA A 42 2.37 31.32 10.10
C ALA A 42 1.23 30.65 9.29
N SER A 43 0.57 31.40 8.40
CA SER A 43 -0.49 30.90 7.52
C SER A 43 0.04 29.94 6.44
N ILE A 44 1.19 30.24 5.82
CA ILE A 44 1.86 29.33 4.88
C ILE A 44 2.29 28.05 5.59
N GLY A 45 2.81 28.15 6.82
CA GLY A 45 3.13 26.99 7.65
C GLY A 45 1.90 26.11 7.96
N ALA A 46 0.75 26.72 8.23
CA ALA A 46 -0.51 26.00 8.46
C ALA A 46 -1.03 25.31 7.18
N LEU A 47 -0.98 25.99 6.03
CA LEU A 47 -1.38 25.41 4.74
C LEU A 47 -0.51 24.21 4.34
N VAL A 48 0.82 24.31 4.53
CA VAL A 48 1.75 23.21 4.26
C VAL A 48 1.50 22.04 5.22
N ALA A 49 1.18 22.33 6.48
CA ALA A 49 0.83 21.30 7.46
C ALA A 49 -0.48 20.57 7.09
N ASP A 50 -1.51 21.29 6.66
CA ASP A 50 -2.79 20.71 6.23
C ASP A 50 -2.62 19.84 4.97
N VAL A 51 -1.91 20.33 3.95
CA VAL A 51 -1.63 19.56 2.73
C VAL A 51 -0.80 18.31 3.06
N SER A 52 0.18 18.42 3.95
CA SER A 52 0.98 17.28 4.40
C SER A 52 0.12 16.24 5.14
N ALA A 53 -0.84 16.70 5.95
CA ALA A 53 -1.79 15.84 6.66
C ALA A 53 -2.75 15.13 5.68
N ASP A 54 -3.22 15.83 4.65
CA ASP A 54 -4.07 15.27 3.61
C ASP A 54 -3.34 14.22 2.77
N LEU A 55 -2.10 14.51 2.35
CA LEU A 55 -1.24 13.56 1.64
C LEU A 55 -0.94 12.31 2.48
N SER A 56 -0.67 12.50 3.79
CA SER A 56 -0.48 11.39 4.73
C SER A 56 -1.74 10.53 4.85
N THR A 57 -2.91 11.18 4.84
CA THR A 57 -4.22 10.49 4.86
C THR A 57 -4.44 9.68 3.59
N LEU A 58 -4.17 10.24 2.41
CA LEU A 58 -4.29 9.54 1.12
C LEU A 58 -3.33 8.34 1.04
N MET A 59 -2.06 8.53 1.40
CA MET A 59 -1.07 7.44 1.42
C MET A 59 -1.52 6.28 2.32
N ARG A 60 -2.05 6.60 3.51
CA ARG A 60 -2.56 5.58 4.43
C ARG A 60 -3.82 4.89 3.89
N GLN A 61 -4.65 5.59 3.11
CA GLN A 61 -5.79 5.01 2.42
C GLN A 61 -5.37 4.08 1.28
N GLU A 62 -4.41 4.49 0.44
CA GLU A 62 -3.89 3.63 -0.63
C GLU A 62 -3.26 2.35 -0.06
N VAL A 63 -2.47 2.47 1.02
CA VAL A 63 -1.93 1.30 1.72
C VAL A 63 -3.03 0.43 2.32
N ALA A 64 -4.06 1.03 2.91
CA ALA A 64 -5.20 0.30 3.46
C ALA A 64 -5.98 -0.44 2.37
N LEU A 65 -6.17 0.19 1.21
CA LEU A 65 -6.81 -0.39 0.03
C LEU A 65 -5.98 -1.54 -0.54
N ALA A 66 -4.69 -1.32 -0.80
CA ALA A 66 -3.77 -2.33 -1.30
C ALA A 66 -3.70 -3.53 -0.34
N LYS A 67 -3.71 -3.28 0.97
CA LYS A 67 -3.79 -4.34 1.99
C LYS A 67 -5.12 -5.10 1.94
N ALA A 68 -6.24 -4.41 1.73
CA ALA A 68 -7.54 -5.04 1.58
C ALA A 68 -7.60 -5.92 0.32
N GLU A 69 -7.11 -5.42 -0.81
CA GLU A 69 -7.05 -6.15 -2.09
C GLU A 69 -6.09 -7.34 -2.02
N ALA A 70 -4.92 -7.17 -1.39
CA ALA A 70 -3.98 -8.27 -1.13
C ALA A 70 -4.61 -9.34 -0.23
N LYS A 71 -5.35 -8.95 0.82
CA LYS A 71 -6.05 -9.90 1.70
C LYS A 71 -7.15 -10.65 0.96
N GLN A 72 -7.92 -9.95 0.12
CA GLN A 72 -8.97 -10.55 -0.70
C GLN A 72 -8.37 -11.54 -1.71
N SER A 73 -7.30 -11.13 -2.40
CA SER A 73 -6.55 -11.98 -3.34
C SER A 73 -5.99 -13.22 -2.65
N ALA A 74 -5.38 -13.05 -1.47
CA ALA A 74 -4.87 -14.16 -0.66
C ALA A 74 -5.99 -15.11 -0.20
N ALA A 75 -7.16 -14.59 0.17
CA ALA A 75 -8.31 -15.41 0.55
C ALA A 75 -8.87 -16.21 -0.64
N GLN A 76 -8.99 -15.59 -1.81
CA GLN A 76 -9.41 -16.29 -3.04
C GLN A 76 -8.39 -17.36 -3.44
N ALA A 77 -7.10 -17.01 -3.48
CA ALA A 77 -6.03 -17.95 -3.78
C ALA A 77 -5.99 -19.11 -2.76
N GLY A 78 -6.14 -18.81 -1.47
CA GLY A 78 -6.19 -19.80 -0.40
C GLY A 78 -7.39 -20.73 -0.51
N LYS A 79 -8.58 -20.21 -0.85
CA LYS A 79 -9.76 -21.04 -1.12
C LYS A 79 -9.54 -21.95 -2.33
N GLY A 80 -8.99 -21.41 -3.42
CA GLY A 80 -8.65 -22.18 -4.62
C GLY A 80 -7.66 -23.31 -4.31
N ALA A 81 -6.55 -22.99 -3.63
CA ALA A 81 -5.57 -23.97 -3.20
C ALA A 81 -6.18 -25.03 -2.27
N GLY A 82 -7.02 -24.63 -1.32
CA GLY A 82 -7.72 -25.55 -0.43
C GLY A 82 -8.66 -26.51 -1.17
N LEU A 83 -9.41 -26.02 -2.16
CA LEU A 83 -10.24 -26.86 -3.03
C LEU A 83 -9.41 -27.84 -3.85
N LEU A 84 -8.25 -27.44 -4.37
CA LEU A 84 -7.35 -28.34 -5.11
C LEU A 84 -6.76 -29.43 -4.20
N VAL A 85 -6.35 -29.09 -2.99
CA VAL A 85 -5.91 -30.09 -1.99
C VAL A 85 -7.05 -31.06 -1.66
N GLY A 86 -8.26 -30.54 -1.42
CA GLY A 86 -9.44 -31.36 -1.17
C GLY A 86 -9.79 -32.28 -2.34
N ALA A 87 -9.74 -31.77 -3.57
CA ALA A 87 -9.95 -32.56 -4.78
C ALA A 87 -8.89 -33.65 -4.94
N GLY A 88 -7.62 -33.36 -4.66
CA GLY A 88 -6.54 -34.34 -4.65
C GLY A 88 -6.77 -35.45 -3.63
N ALA A 89 -7.15 -35.09 -2.39
CA ALA A 89 -7.49 -36.07 -1.36
C ALA A 89 -8.73 -36.91 -1.74
N GLY A 90 -9.77 -36.27 -2.28
CA GLY A 90 -10.97 -36.96 -2.78
C GLY A 90 -10.65 -37.94 -3.90
N ALA A 91 -9.85 -37.53 -4.89
CA ALA A 91 -9.38 -38.40 -5.97
C ALA A 91 -8.58 -39.59 -5.43
N TRP A 92 -7.75 -39.39 -4.41
CA TRP A 92 -7.02 -40.48 -3.74
C TRP A 92 -7.96 -41.53 -3.13
N PHE A 93 -9.02 -41.09 -2.43
CA PHE A 93 -10.02 -42.02 -1.89
C PHE A 93 -10.80 -42.75 -2.97
N VAL A 94 -11.19 -42.06 -4.05
CA VAL A 94 -11.86 -42.70 -5.20
C VAL A 94 -10.99 -43.81 -5.77
N LEU A 95 -9.70 -43.55 -5.98
CA LEU A 95 -8.75 -44.53 -6.48
C LEU A 95 -8.57 -45.72 -5.53
N LEU A 96 -8.53 -45.46 -4.21
CA LEU A 96 -8.48 -46.51 -3.19
C LEU A 96 -9.72 -47.41 -3.26
N PHE A 97 -10.92 -46.83 -3.24
CA PHE A 97 -12.16 -47.61 -3.29
C PHE A 97 -12.33 -48.33 -4.61
N LEU A 98 -11.95 -47.72 -5.73
CA LEU A 98 -11.95 -48.39 -7.04
C LEU A 98 -11.01 -49.59 -7.05
N SER A 99 -9.85 -49.49 -6.42
CA SER A 99 -8.89 -50.60 -6.30
C SER A 99 -9.45 -51.75 -5.47
N LEU A 100 -10.09 -51.45 -4.34
CA LEU A 100 -10.74 -52.46 -3.51
C LEU A 100 -11.92 -53.12 -4.22
N ALA A 101 -12.74 -52.33 -4.90
CA ALA A 101 -13.87 -52.82 -5.70
C ALA A 101 -13.39 -53.73 -6.83
N LEU A 102 -12.32 -53.33 -7.54
CA LEU A 102 -11.71 -54.13 -8.60
C LEU A 102 -11.15 -55.44 -8.05
N TRP A 103 -10.41 -55.39 -6.94
CA TRP A 103 -9.90 -56.59 -6.29
C TRP A 103 -11.05 -57.53 -5.89
N TRP A 104 -12.10 -57.03 -5.22
CA TRP A 104 -13.26 -57.85 -4.85
C TRP A 104 -13.98 -58.44 -6.07
N ALA A 105 -14.17 -57.65 -7.12
CA ALA A 105 -14.81 -58.10 -8.36
C ALA A 105 -13.99 -59.23 -9.01
N LEU A 106 -12.67 -59.07 -9.16
CA LEU A 106 -11.82 -60.13 -9.68
C LEU A 106 -11.78 -61.35 -8.75
N GLY A 107 -11.77 -61.13 -7.43
CA GLY A 107 -11.81 -62.18 -6.43
C GLY A 107 -13.10 -63.03 -6.44
N SER A 108 -14.14 -62.59 -7.16
CA SER A 108 -15.35 -63.38 -7.38
C SER A 108 -15.23 -64.39 -8.53
N VAL A 109 -14.27 -64.18 -9.44
CA VAL A 109 -14.04 -65.02 -10.63
C VAL A 109 -12.70 -65.75 -10.61
N MET A 110 -11.76 -65.34 -9.74
CA MET A 110 -10.47 -65.99 -9.55
C MET A 110 -10.02 -65.94 -8.08
N ASP A 111 -8.93 -66.63 -7.75
CA ASP A 111 -8.32 -66.56 -6.42
C ASP A 111 -7.94 -65.12 -6.05
N ARG A 112 -8.21 -64.73 -4.80
CA ARG A 112 -7.99 -63.36 -4.31
C ARG A 112 -6.52 -62.95 -4.34
N GLY A 113 -5.58 -63.89 -4.22
CA GLY A 113 -4.15 -63.61 -4.36
C GLY A 113 -3.81 -63.19 -5.80
N TRP A 114 -4.30 -63.91 -6.80
CA TRP A 114 -4.11 -63.55 -8.20
C TRP A 114 -4.84 -62.27 -8.60
N ALA A 115 -6.02 -62.01 -8.04
CA ALA A 115 -6.70 -60.73 -8.20
C ALA A 115 -5.85 -59.55 -7.71
N ALA A 116 -5.15 -59.71 -6.58
CA ALA A 116 -4.23 -58.70 -6.05
C ALA A 116 -3.09 -58.39 -7.01
N VAL A 117 -2.50 -59.44 -7.60
CA VAL A 117 -1.40 -59.32 -8.59
C VAL A 117 -1.89 -58.54 -9.82
N VAL A 118 -3.08 -58.84 -10.34
CA VAL A 118 -3.64 -58.13 -11.49
C VAL A 118 -3.85 -56.65 -11.16
N VAL A 119 -4.43 -56.33 -10.00
CA VAL A 119 -4.60 -54.93 -9.55
C VAL A 119 -3.26 -54.22 -9.41
N ALA A 120 -2.23 -54.90 -8.89
CA ALA A 120 -0.87 -54.35 -8.80
C ALA A 120 -0.26 -54.06 -10.18
N VAL A 121 -0.45 -54.93 -11.17
CA VAL A 121 0.01 -54.70 -12.55
C VAL A 121 -0.70 -53.50 -13.17
N VAL A 122 -2.02 -53.35 -12.97
CA VAL A 122 -2.77 -52.17 -13.43
C VAL A 122 -2.18 -50.89 -12.84
N TRP A 123 -1.90 -50.86 -11.53
CA TRP A 123 -1.28 -49.71 -10.88
C TRP A 123 0.14 -49.45 -11.35
N ALA A 124 0.93 -50.49 -11.65
CA ALA A 124 2.27 -50.33 -12.21
C ALA A 124 2.22 -49.63 -13.59
N VAL A 125 1.26 -49.99 -14.44
CA VAL A 125 1.04 -49.34 -15.73
C VAL A 125 0.63 -47.87 -15.55
N VAL A 126 -0.33 -47.60 -14.67
CA VAL A 126 -0.76 -46.22 -14.36
C VAL A 126 0.42 -45.40 -13.86
N ALA A 127 1.21 -45.92 -12.91
CA ALA A 127 2.39 -45.25 -12.37
C ALA A 127 3.46 -44.98 -13.43
N ALA A 128 3.71 -45.93 -14.34
CA ALA A 128 4.64 -45.74 -15.45
C ALA A 128 4.19 -44.60 -16.38
N VAL A 129 2.91 -44.57 -16.76
CA VAL A 129 2.35 -43.50 -17.61
C VAL A 129 2.45 -42.14 -16.91
N LEU A 130 2.01 -42.05 -15.65
CA LEU A 130 2.09 -40.82 -14.86
C LEU A 130 3.54 -40.36 -14.68
N GLY A 131 4.48 -41.28 -14.44
CA GLY A 131 5.90 -40.98 -14.32
C GLY A 131 6.49 -40.39 -15.60
N VAL A 132 6.16 -40.96 -16.76
CA VAL A 132 6.60 -40.45 -18.07
C VAL A 132 5.99 -39.07 -18.35
N MET A 133 4.68 -38.90 -18.12
CA MET A 133 4.01 -37.61 -18.30
C MET A 133 4.57 -36.54 -17.35
N GLY A 134 4.74 -36.87 -16.07
CA GLY A 134 5.32 -35.98 -15.07
C GLY A 134 6.73 -35.56 -15.44
N ARG A 135 7.57 -36.50 -15.89
CA ARG A 135 8.91 -36.20 -16.40
C ARG A 135 8.86 -35.25 -17.60
N ALA A 136 7.97 -35.47 -18.55
CA ALA A 136 7.82 -34.59 -19.71
C ALA A 136 7.39 -33.16 -19.32
N GLN A 137 6.47 -33.03 -18.36
CA GLN A 137 6.04 -31.72 -17.86
C GLN A 137 7.16 -30.99 -17.10
N LEU A 138 7.93 -31.69 -16.27
CA LEU A 138 9.09 -31.11 -15.57
C LEU A 138 10.20 -30.67 -16.53
N GLN A 139 10.40 -31.38 -17.64
CA GLN A 139 11.35 -30.98 -18.68
C GLN A 139 10.94 -29.68 -19.37
N LYS A 140 9.64 -29.43 -19.56
CA LYS A 140 9.16 -28.15 -20.10
C LYS A 140 9.45 -26.98 -19.17
N VAL A 141 9.32 -27.17 -17.85
CA VAL A 141 9.61 -26.13 -16.85
C VAL A 141 11.12 -25.85 -16.76
N LYS A 142 11.98 -26.86 -16.90
CA LYS A 142 13.45 -26.68 -16.98
C LYS A 142 13.92 -25.95 -18.24
N GLY A 143 13.08 -25.83 -19.27
CA GLY A 143 13.34 -25.10 -20.51
C GLY A 143 13.22 -23.57 -20.42
N LEU A 144 13.20 -22.98 -19.23
CA LEU A 144 13.24 -21.52 -18.98
C LEU A 144 14.65 -21.04 -18.54
N PRO A 145 15.74 -21.23 -19.32
CA PRO A 145 17.09 -20.80 -18.91
C PRO A 145 17.24 -19.27 -18.88
N HIS A 146 16.46 -18.51 -19.66
CA HIS A 146 16.71 -17.06 -19.82
C HIS A 146 16.29 -16.17 -18.63
N THR A 147 15.46 -16.67 -17.70
CA THR A 147 15.01 -15.88 -16.54
C THR A 147 15.98 -15.94 -15.36
N VAL A 148 16.74 -17.03 -15.22
CA VAL A 148 17.75 -17.19 -14.16
C VAL A 148 19.11 -16.58 -14.53
N GLU A 149 19.47 -16.47 -15.81
CA GLU A 149 20.67 -15.73 -16.22
C GLU A 149 20.51 -14.21 -15.99
N THR A 150 19.33 -13.64 -16.27
CA THR A 150 19.07 -12.20 -16.09
C THR A 150 19.04 -11.79 -14.61
N ALA A 151 18.53 -12.66 -13.72
CA ALA A 151 18.52 -12.40 -12.28
C ALA A 151 19.91 -12.52 -11.62
N LYS A 152 20.86 -13.22 -12.24
CA LYS A 152 22.24 -13.40 -11.73
C LYS A 152 23.21 -12.32 -12.23
N GLN A 153 22.84 -11.51 -13.23
CA GLN A 153 23.69 -10.44 -13.79
C GLN A 153 23.50 -9.06 -13.14
N VAL A 154 22.65 -8.94 -12.11
CA VAL A 154 22.53 -7.68 -11.33
C VAL A 154 23.18 -7.78 -9.93
N PRO A 155 24.51 -7.91 -9.83
CA PRO A 155 25.24 -7.45 -8.63
C PRO A 155 26.18 -6.26 -8.90
N ASP A 156 26.57 -5.98 -10.15
CA ASP A 156 27.64 -5.00 -10.42
C ASP A 156 27.16 -3.55 -10.52
N ALA A 157 25.86 -3.32 -10.74
CA ALA A 157 25.28 -1.97 -10.79
C ALA A 157 25.11 -1.30 -9.41
N LEU A 158 25.32 -2.04 -8.30
CA LEU A 158 25.19 -1.50 -6.94
C LEU A 158 26.53 -1.27 -6.23
N LYS A 159 27.67 -1.46 -6.91
CA LYS A 159 29.02 -1.28 -6.33
C LYS A 159 29.87 -0.17 -6.92
N GLY A 160 29.41 0.54 -7.94
CA GLY A 160 30.14 1.67 -8.51
C GLY A 160 29.48 2.99 -8.12
N ASN A 161 29.82 3.57 -6.96
CA ASN A 161 29.70 5.02 -6.71
C ASN A 161 30.40 5.52 -5.42
N GLU A 162 31.27 4.74 -4.78
CA GLU A 162 32.04 5.20 -3.60
C GLU A 162 33.52 5.54 -3.90
N GLU A 163 33.99 5.39 -5.15
CA GLU A 163 35.39 5.69 -5.53
C GLU A 163 35.52 6.63 -6.74
N GLN A 164 34.78 7.74 -6.76
CA GLN A 164 35.22 8.89 -7.55
C GLN A 164 35.41 10.09 -6.65
N SER A 165 36.70 10.31 -6.36
CA SER A 165 37.34 11.42 -5.67
C SER A 165 37.00 12.78 -6.26
#